data_AF-A0A5S9F7A8-F1
#
_entry.id   AF-A0A5S9F7A8-F1
#
_cell.length_a   1.000
_cell.length_b   1.000
_cell.length_c   1.000
_cell.angle_alpha   90.00
_cell.angle_beta   90.00
_cell.angle_gamma   90.00
#
_symmetry.space_group_name_H-M   'P 1'
#
loop_
_entity.id
_entity.type
_entity.pdbx_description
1 polymer ?
#
loop_
_entity_poly.entity_id
_entity_poly.type
_entity_poly.pdbx_seq_one_letter_code
_entity_poly.pdbx_strand_id
1 'polypeptide(L)'
;MKRVKSFIIHFVIIVVMMSAVVGIAKKMDDIRPNQELQEFLYLAKNNQIKSFAFGFEAEYADILWMLSIQAFRQYAIEKTPFPEVKQVYKSIAKLDPHFQGMYETACIYINMVEKRPLPGVQFIEESLQQEKSIGAKYPESEKLSGQPWMWYLLGRIYCLQRLELQNKEMIFVKDTMRKAMACMNKCLQLSDGKHMGAQFFAYFLVRLDEGFSFDLVTWLQIYSSAGDNEVLQNLILKTIRELIAEAHLDTIHKKFSEYHKTHGSYPTKLSQCMHFVPLEPREEDMRKITGELLNLVMSSLQKSMTAEQMEQAIFRFIHQDMPKKFPNGQQYIIQLNRVLSPSIEQKRLEKQVRGIQIMVERFKKKFGRFPNNLQEIVNKSGLDEIKPLPLGKKYTYDAKTGEVGSSE
;
A
#
# COMPACT_ATOMS: atom_id res chain seq x y z
N MET A 1 0.84 26.88 55.69
CA MET A 1 -0.51 27.36 55.29
C MET A 1 -0.58 28.23 54.04
N LYS A 2 0.28 29.26 53.83
CA LYS A 2 0.17 30.16 52.65
C LYS A 2 0.29 29.45 51.28
N ARG A 3 1.20 28.47 51.14
CA ARG A 3 1.36 27.69 49.88
C ARG A 3 0.15 26.82 49.53
N VAL A 4 -0.47 26.19 50.52
CA VAL A 4 -1.67 25.36 50.32
C VAL A 4 -2.87 26.21 49.87
N LYS A 5 -3.06 27.39 50.48
CA LYS A 5 -4.12 28.33 50.05
C LYS A 5 -3.91 28.81 48.61
N SER A 6 -2.66 29.11 48.22
CA SER A 6 -2.35 29.52 46.85
C SER A 6 -2.63 28.40 45.84
N PHE A 7 -2.26 27.16 46.14
CA PHE A 7 -2.51 26.02 45.25
C PHE A 7 -4.01 25.78 45.01
N ILE A 8 -4.82 25.85 46.07
CA ILE A 8 -6.29 25.68 45.97
C ILE A 8 -6.91 26.76 45.07
N ILE A 9 -6.45 28.01 45.19
CA ILE A 9 -6.95 29.12 44.36
C ILE A 9 -6.67 28.88 42.88
N HIS A 10 -5.44 28.48 42.51
CA HIS A 10 -5.08 28.21 41.12
C HIS A 10 -5.86 27.01 40.57
N PHE A 11 -6.03 25.96 41.36
CA PHE A 11 -6.80 24.78 40.95
C PHE A 11 -8.26 25.13 40.65
N VAL A 12 -8.90 25.93 41.51
CA VAL A 12 -10.28 26.39 41.29
C VAL A 12 -10.37 27.26 40.03
N ILE A 13 -9.42 28.16 39.80
CA ILE A 13 -9.39 28.99 38.58
C ILE A 13 -9.29 28.12 37.32
N ILE A 14 -8.42 27.09 37.32
CA ILE A 14 -8.27 26.18 36.18
C ILE A 14 -9.56 25.40 35.91
N VAL A 15 -10.21 24.88 36.96
CA VAL A 15 -11.48 24.14 36.82
C VAL A 15 -12.59 25.05 36.30
N VAL A 16 -12.67 26.30 36.77
CA VAL A 16 -13.63 27.29 36.28
C VAL A 16 -13.36 27.63 34.82
N MET A 17 -12.10 27.85 34.43
CA MET A 17 -11.75 28.10 33.03
C MET A 17 -12.06 26.90 32.14
N MET A 18 -11.74 25.67 32.54
CA MET A 18 -12.10 24.47 31.78
C MET A 18 -13.61 24.31 31.65
N SER A 19 -14.37 24.55 32.71
CA SER A 19 -15.83 24.48 32.70
C SER A 19 -16.44 25.55 31.78
N ALA A 20 -15.88 26.77 31.79
CA ALA A 20 -16.27 27.83 30.89
C ALA A 20 -15.98 27.48 29.42
N VAL A 21 -14.82 26.91 29.12
CA VAL A 21 -14.46 26.42 27.78
C VAL A 21 -15.45 25.36 27.30
N VAL A 22 -15.78 24.37 28.15
CA VAL A 22 -16.77 23.32 27.81
C VAL A 22 -18.17 23.92 27.61
N GLY A 23 -18.58 24.89 28.43
CA GLY A 23 -19.87 25.58 28.30
C GLY A 23 -19.97 26.40 27.02
N ILE A 24 -18.90 27.13 26.66
CA ILE A 24 -18.81 27.88 25.41
C ILE A 24 -18.84 26.91 24.22
N ALA A 25 -18.08 25.82 24.27
CA ALA A 25 -18.06 24.81 23.20
C ALA A 25 -19.46 24.21 22.96
N LYS A 26 -20.16 23.76 24.01
CA LYS A 26 -21.53 23.26 23.89
C LYS A 26 -22.50 24.30 23.32
N LYS A 27 -22.40 25.54 23.79
CA LYS A 27 -23.28 26.62 23.32
C LYS A 27 -22.97 27.01 21.87
N MET A 28 -21.71 26.94 21.44
CA MET A 28 -21.32 27.11 20.04
C MET A 28 -21.82 25.94 19.18
N ASP A 29 -21.84 24.72 19.70
CA ASP A 29 -22.42 23.57 19.00
C ASP A 29 -23.93 23.72 18.82
N ASP A 30 -24.65 24.23 19.83
CA ASP A 30 -26.10 24.49 19.75
C ASP A 30 -26.45 25.69 18.86
N ILE A 31 -25.57 26.71 18.82
CA ILE A 31 -25.82 27.94 18.07
C ILE A 31 -25.41 27.80 16.61
N ARG A 32 -24.46 26.95 16.22
CA ARG A 32 -23.98 26.84 14.83
C ARG A 32 -25.09 26.40 13.88
N PRO A 33 -25.73 27.30 13.08
CA PRO A 33 -26.47 26.83 11.93
C PRO A 33 -25.46 26.25 10.93
N ASN A 34 -25.89 25.25 10.15
CA ASN A 34 -25.12 24.69 9.04
C ASN A 34 -24.64 25.75 8.01
N GLN A 35 -25.17 26.98 8.05
CA GLN A 35 -24.73 28.11 7.24
C GLN A 35 -23.33 28.64 7.59
N GLU A 36 -22.92 28.69 8.87
CA GLU A 36 -21.62 29.27 9.26
C GLU A 36 -20.46 28.47 8.65
N LEU A 37 -20.56 27.14 8.61
CA LEU A 37 -19.53 26.29 8.04
C LEU A 37 -19.30 26.59 6.55
N GLN A 38 -20.38 26.82 5.80
CA GLN A 38 -20.29 27.20 4.39
C GLN A 38 -19.69 28.60 4.22
N GLU A 39 -20.02 29.55 5.11
CA GLU A 39 -19.46 30.90 5.09
C GLU A 39 -17.94 30.91 5.38
N PHE A 40 -17.49 30.12 6.36
CA PHE A 40 -16.05 29.98 6.65
C PHE A 40 -15.29 29.31 5.50
N LEU A 41 -15.87 28.30 4.86
CA LEU A 41 -15.27 27.69 3.67
C LEU A 41 -15.31 28.64 2.47
N TYR A 42 -16.29 29.53 2.40
CA TYR A 42 -16.33 30.58 1.39
C TYR A 42 -15.22 31.61 1.60
N LEU A 43 -14.91 31.98 2.84
CA LEU A 43 -13.74 32.81 3.15
C LEU A 43 -12.44 32.12 2.75
N ALA A 44 -12.37 30.78 2.87
CA ALA A 44 -11.25 29.99 2.38
C ALA A 44 -11.01 30.16 0.87
N LYS A 45 -12.01 30.56 0.07
CA LYS A 45 -11.87 30.80 -1.37
C LYS A 45 -11.00 32.00 -1.71
N ASN A 46 -10.88 32.97 -0.81
CA ASN A 46 -10.23 34.24 -1.14
C ASN A 46 -8.71 34.05 -1.25
N ASN A 47 -8.15 34.39 -2.42
CA ASN A 47 -6.70 34.36 -2.66
C ASN A 47 -5.90 35.26 -1.69
N GLN A 48 -6.56 36.19 -1.00
CA GLN A 48 -5.98 37.08 0.01
C GLN A 48 -5.90 36.48 1.42
N ILE A 49 -6.28 35.21 1.62
CA ILE A 49 -6.32 34.59 2.96
C ILE A 49 -5.00 34.68 3.73
N LYS A 50 -3.87 34.66 3.01
CA LYS A 50 -2.54 34.84 3.59
C LYS A 50 -2.36 36.21 4.26
N SER A 51 -2.96 37.26 3.69
CA SER A 51 -2.92 38.61 4.28
C SER A 51 -3.74 38.70 5.57
N PHE A 52 -4.76 37.85 5.72
CA PHE A 52 -5.60 37.79 6.93
C PHE A 52 -5.01 36.90 8.03
N ALA A 53 -4.04 36.05 7.71
CA ALA A 53 -3.41 35.18 8.70
C ALA A 53 -2.45 35.94 9.64
N PHE A 54 -2.01 37.16 9.29
CA PHE A 54 -1.14 38.01 10.11
C PHE A 54 0.10 37.30 10.70
N GLY A 55 0.68 36.33 9.97
CA GLY A 55 1.84 35.54 10.41
C GLY A 55 1.51 34.22 11.13
N PHE A 56 0.23 33.87 11.25
CA PHE A 56 -0.27 32.61 11.80
C PHE A 56 -0.81 31.68 10.70
N GLU A 57 -0.09 31.57 9.57
CA GLU A 57 -0.55 30.79 8.44
C GLU A 57 -0.76 29.32 8.77
N ALA A 58 0.12 28.71 9.59
CA ALA A 58 0.03 27.31 9.96
C ALA A 58 -1.20 27.04 10.85
N GLU A 59 -1.43 27.86 11.87
CA GLU A 59 -2.59 27.74 12.76
C GLU A 59 -3.90 27.96 12.00
N TYR A 60 -3.90 28.88 11.03
CA TYR A 60 -5.06 29.10 10.18
C TYR A 60 -5.30 27.92 9.23
N ALA A 61 -4.24 27.30 8.71
CA ALA A 61 -4.33 26.06 7.93
C ALA A 61 -4.94 24.92 8.76
N ASP A 62 -4.54 24.76 10.02
CA ASP A 62 -5.11 23.79 10.96
C ASP A 62 -6.61 24.01 11.20
N ILE A 63 -7.03 25.26 11.40
CA ILE A 63 -8.45 25.60 11.57
C ILE A 63 -9.25 25.25 10.32
N LEU A 64 -8.79 25.67 9.14
CA LEU A 64 -9.45 25.34 7.87
C LEU A 64 -9.50 23.83 7.62
N TRP A 65 -8.43 23.11 7.99
CA TRP A 65 -8.39 21.66 7.90
C TRP A 65 -9.47 21.01 8.79
N MET A 66 -9.55 21.40 10.06
CA MET A 66 -10.61 20.90 10.97
C MET A 66 -12.02 21.18 10.44
N LEU A 67 -12.26 22.38 9.92
CA LEU A 67 -13.54 22.76 9.31
C LEU A 67 -13.84 21.90 8.06
N SER A 68 -12.83 21.61 7.25
CA SER A 68 -12.99 20.76 6.06
C SER A 68 -13.36 19.31 6.41
N ILE A 69 -12.84 18.77 7.53
CA ILE A 69 -13.24 17.44 8.03
C ILE A 69 -14.72 17.47 8.46
N GLN A 70 -15.13 18.51 9.17
CA GLN A 70 -16.53 18.66 9.61
C GLN A 70 -17.48 18.75 8.41
N ALA A 71 -17.13 19.55 7.41
CA ALA A 71 -17.91 19.68 6.18
C ALA A 71 -17.97 18.37 5.39
N PHE A 72 -16.85 17.65 5.32
CA PHE A 72 -16.81 16.33 4.70
C PHE A 72 -17.70 15.31 5.44
N ARG A 73 -17.72 15.33 6.78
CA ARG A 73 -18.61 14.49 7.58
C ARG A 73 -20.08 14.77 7.25
N GLN A 74 -20.47 16.05 7.19
CA GLN A 74 -21.84 16.44 6.80
C GLN A 74 -22.17 15.97 5.38
N TYR A 75 -21.25 16.10 4.43
CA TYR A 75 -21.41 15.53 3.10
C TYR A 75 -21.62 14.01 3.12
N ALA A 76 -20.81 13.28 3.88
CA ALA A 76 -20.86 11.83 3.92
C ALA A 76 -22.15 11.30 4.55
N ILE A 77 -22.59 11.90 5.67
CA ILE A 77 -23.72 11.44 6.48
C ILE A 77 -25.02 12.10 6.07
N GLU A 78 -25.04 13.44 6.05
CA GLU A 78 -26.25 14.26 5.86
C GLU A 78 -26.51 14.59 4.39
N LYS A 79 -25.57 14.25 3.49
CA LYS A 79 -25.62 14.56 2.04
C LYS A 79 -25.63 16.05 1.73
N THR A 80 -25.22 16.88 2.68
CA THR A 80 -25.03 18.33 2.48
C THR A 80 -23.91 18.56 1.46
N PRO A 81 -24.10 19.44 0.44
CA PRO A 81 -23.06 19.73 -0.53
C PRO A 81 -21.80 20.28 0.16
N PHE A 82 -20.63 19.81 -0.28
CA PHE A 82 -19.34 20.42 0.03
C PHE A 82 -18.87 21.20 -1.20
N PRO A 83 -19.32 22.45 -1.39
CA PRO A 83 -18.96 23.23 -2.56
C PRO A 83 -17.46 23.51 -2.57
N GLU A 84 -16.86 23.37 -3.75
CA GLU A 84 -15.47 23.77 -4.02
C GLU A 84 -14.42 23.12 -3.09
N VAL A 85 -14.64 21.87 -2.68
CA VAL A 85 -13.72 21.09 -1.84
C VAL A 85 -12.25 21.23 -2.27
N LYS A 86 -11.96 21.16 -3.58
CA LYS A 86 -10.60 21.30 -4.14
C LYS A 86 -10.01 22.69 -3.85
N GLN A 87 -10.81 23.76 -3.89
CA GLN A 87 -10.35 25.11 -3.61
C GLN A 87 -10.03 25.32 -2.14
N VAL A 88 -10.82 24.73 -1.23
CA VAL A 88 -10.54 24.76 0.21
C VAL A 88 -9.18 24.14 0.50
N TYR A 89 -8.90 22.96 -0.05
CA TYR A 89 -7.60 22.30 0.12
C TYR A 89 -6.44 23.06 -0.54
N LYS A 90 -6.66 23.72 -1.67
CA LYS A 90 -5.67 24.62 -2.26
C LYS A 90 -5.33 25.79 -1.32
N SER A 91 -6.32 26.34 -0.64
CA SER A 91 -6.09 27.42 0.32
C SER A 91 -5.35 26.94 1.56
N ILE A 92 -5.68 25.75 2.07
CA ILE A 92 -4.92 25.12 3.17
C ILE A 92 -3.46 24.89 2.73
N ALA A 93 -3.24 24.28 1.56
CA ALA A 93 -1.91 24.06 0.98
C ALA A 93 -1.12 25.35 0.75
N LYS A 94 -1.80 26.46 0.43
CA LYS A 94 -1.17 27.78 0.25
C LYS A 94 -0.72 28.39 1.57
N LEU A 95 -1.47 28.14 2.64
CA LEU A 95 -1.16 28.60 3.99
C LEU A 95 -0.03 27.78 4.60
N ASP A 96 -0.17 26.45 4.56
CA ASP A 96 0.85 25.51 5.01
C ASP A 96 1.08 24.41 3.94
N PRO A 97 2.09 24.59 3.07
CA PRO A 97 2.47 23.58 2.09
C PRO A 97 2.95 22.28 2.73
N HIS A 98 3.48 22.30 3.95
CA HIS A 98 4.08 21.12 4.58
C HIS A 98 3.08 20.31 5.41
N PHE A 99 1.79 20.66 5.36
CA PHE A 99 0.74 20.01 6.10
C PHE A 99 0.45 18.58 5.61
N GLN A 100 1.25 17.61 6.06
CA GLN A 100 1.16 16.20 5.64
C GLN A 100 -0.23 15.59 5.87
N GLY A 101 -0.82 15.80 7.05
CA GLY A 101 -2.13 15.24 7.39
C GLY A 101 -3.23 15.67 6.42
N MET A 102 -3.19 16.92 5.96
CA MET A 102 -4.09 17.44 4.94
C MET A 102 -3.88 16.72 3.61
N TYR A 103 -2.66 16.59 3.10
CA TYR A 103 -2.43 15.92 1.81
C TYR A 103 -2.87 14.46 1.81
N GLU A 104 -2.62 13.74 2.90
CA GLU A 104 -2.98 12.32 3.04
C GLU A 104 -4.48 12.04 2.90
N THR A 105 -5.31 13.03 3.21
CA THR A 105 -6.76 12.92 3.35
C THR A 105 -7.51 13.72 2.27
N ALA A 106 -7.01 14.91 1.92
CA ALA A 106 -7.56 15.81 0.92
C ALA A 106 -7.84 15.09 -0.41
N CYS A 107 -6.88 14.28 -0.87
CA CYS A 107 -7.04 13.53 -2.10
C CYS A 107 -8.31 12.66 -2.07
N ILE A 108 -8.49 11.89 -0.99
CA ILE A 108 -9.64 11.00 -0.81
C ILE A 108 -10.93 11.82 -0.76
N TYR A 109 -10.94 12.92 -0.01
CA TYR A 109 -12.16 13.72 0.20
C TYR A 109 -12.58 14.42 -1.09
N ILE A 110 -11.62 15.01 -1.82
CA ILE A 110 -11.85 15.60 -3.14
C ILE A 110 -12.48 14.56 -4.07
N ASN A 111 -11.90 13.36 -4.16
CA ASN A 111 -12.42 12.34 -5.08
C ASN A 111 -13.81 11.85 -4.73
N MET A 112 -14.09 11.70 -3.43
CA MET A 112 -15.40 11.28 -2.93
C MET A 112 -16.46 12.33 -3.22
N VAL A 113 -16.17 13.60 -2.94
CA VAL A 113 -17.10 14.72 -3.17
C VAL A 113 -17.35 14.92 -4.67
N GLU A 114 -16.29 14.95 -5.49
CA GLU A 114 -16.38 15.13 -6.93
C GLU A 114 -16.83 13.86 -7.68
N LYS A 115 -16.89 12.71 -6.99
CA LYS A 115 -17.22 11.38 -7.54
C LYS A 115 -16.34 11.00 -8.74
N ARG A 116 -15.08 11.46 -8.72
CA ARG A 116 -14.07 11.27 -9.77
C ARG A 116 -12.73 10.98 -9.09
N PRO A 117 -11.92 10.03 -9.59
CA PRO A 117 -10.63 9.72 -8.98
C PRO A 117 -9.54 10.76 -9.31
N LEU A 118 -9.55 11.36 -10.50
CA LEU A 118 -8.45 12.25 -10.93
C LEU A 118 -8.28 13.56 -10.13
N PRO A 119 -9.32 14.27 -9.67
CA PRO A 119 -9.18 15.59 -9.08
C PRO A 119 -8.26 15.64 -7.85
N GLY A 120 -8.24 14.58 -7.03
CA GLY A 120 -7.33 14.46 -5.90
C GLY A 120 -5.87 14.17 -6.29
N VAL A 121 -5.64 13.43 -7.38
CA VAL A 121 -4.28 13.27 -7.96
C VAL A 121 -3.78 14.60 -8.50
N GLN A 122 -4.63 15.27 -9.29
CA GLN A 122 -4.33 16.58 -9.86
C GLN A 122 -4.01 17.59 -8.77
N PHE A 123 -4.72 17.55 -7.64
CA PHE A 123 -4.43 18.43 -6.51
C PHE A 123 -2.99 18.26 -5.98
N ILE A 124 -2.51 17.02 -5.82
CA ILE A 124 -1.14 16.75 -5.38
C ILE A 124 -0.13 17.16 -6.46
N GLU A 125 -0.40 16.85 -7.73
CA GLU A 125 0.46 17.24 -8.85
C GLU A 125 0.58 18.76 -9.00
N GLU A 126 -0.55 19.47 -8.91
CA GLU A 126 -0.62 20.93 -8.92
C GLU A 126 0.17 21.52 -7.74
N SER A 127 0.10 20.91 -6.56
CA SER A 127 0.85 21.35 -5.38
C SER A 127 2.36 21.20 -5.59
N LEU A 128 2.81 20.08 -6.15
CA LEU A 128 4.20 19.85 -6.54
C LEU A 128 4.69 20.80 -7.63
N GLN A 129 3.80 21.25 -8.52
CA GLN A 129 4.12 22.19 -9.60
C GLN A 129 4.14 23.64 -9.12
N GLN A 130 3.17 24.06 -8.29
CA GLN A 130 3.05 25.44 -7.79
C GLN A 130 4.31 25.87 -7.05
N GLU A 131 4.96 24.97 -6.33
CA GLU A 131 6.24 25.24 -5.73
C GLU A 131 7.29 25.78 -6.72
N LYS A 132 7.35 25.24 -7.94
CA LYS A 132 8.32 25.70 -8.95
C LYS A 132 8.13 27.17 -9.31
N SER A 133 6.91 27.69 -9.16
CA SER A 133 6.57 29.09 -9.46
C SER A 133 6.88 30.07 -8.34
N ILE A 134 7.04 29.61 -7.08
CA ILE A 134 7.23 30.49 -5.91
C ILE A 134 8.69 30.97 -5.76
N GLY A 135 9.62 30.50 -6.61
CA GLY A 135 10.98 31.03 -6.71
C GLY A 135 11.91 30.63 -5.55
N ALA A 136 13.20 30.95 -5.68
CA ALA A 136 14.37 30.44 -4.93
C ALA A 136 14.42 30.73 -3.41
N LYS A 137 13.29 31.02 -2.76
CA LYS A 137 13.24 31.48 -1.37
C LYS A 137 13.54 30.38 -0.34
N TYR A 138 13.41 29.11 -0.71
CA TYR A 138 13.66 27.97 0.18
C TYR A 138 14.74 27.03 -0.39
N PRO A 139 15.62 26.47 0.47
CA PRO A 139 16.55 25.43 0.06
C PRO A 139 15.81 24.21 -0.49
N GLU A 140 16.42 23.46 -1.42
CA GLU A 140 15.75 22.31 -2.07
C GLU A 140 15.23 21.25 -1.09
N SER A 141 15.87 21.10 0.07
CA SER A 141 15.43 20.19 1.14
C SER A 141 14.13 20.61 1.82
N GLU A 142 13.76 21.89 1.74
CA GLU A 142 12.50 22.42 2.26
C GLU A 142 11.42 22.47 1.18
N LYS A 143 11.78 22.19 -0.08
CA LYS A 143 10.81 22.12 -1.15
C LYS A 143 9.93 20.87 -1.03
N LEU A 144 8.63 21.00 -1.25
CA LEU A 144 7.61 19.95 -1.34
C LEU A 144 8.02 18.83 -2.30
N SER A 145 8.56 19.20 -3.47
CA SER A 145 9.11 18.30 -4.48
C SER A 145 10.42 17.65 -4.06
N GLY A 146 11.07 18.18 -3.03
CA GLY A 146 12.19 17.56 -2.32
C GLY A 146 11.75 16.63 -1.18
N GLN A 147 10.48 16.66 -0.76
CA GLN A 147 9.96 15.80 0.31
C GLN A 147 9.64 14.38 -0.19
N PRO A 148 10.31 13.32 0.30
CA PRO A 148 10.07 11.95 -0.14
C PRO A 148 8.61 11.49 0.09
N TRP A 149 8.02 11.90 1.21
CA TRP A 149 6.66 11.48 1.60
C TRP A 149 5.59 11.94 0.61
N MET A 150 5.78 13.08 -0.08
CA MET A 150 4.83 13.59 -1.06
C MET A 150 4.80 12.71 -2.31
N TRP A 151 5.97 12.29 -2.78
CA TRP A 151 6.09 11.35 -3.89
C TRP A 151 5.58 9.96 -3.53
N TYR A 152 5.81 9.50 -2.30
CA TYR A 152 5.19 8.28 -1.80
C TYR A 152 3.66 8.37 -1.80
N LEU A 153 3.10 9.47 -1.28
CA LEU A 153 1.67 9.69 -1.27
C LEU A 153 1.10 9.70 -2.69
N LEU A 154 1.69 10.46 -3.62
CA LEU A 154 1.25 10.52 -5.01
C LEU A 154 1.28 9.14 -5.67
N GLY A 155 2.36 8.38 -5.48
CA GLY A 155 2.47 7.01 -5.97
C GLY A 155 1.39 6.09 -5.38
N ARG A 156 1.11 6.22 -4.09
CA ARG A 156 0.06 5.47 -3.40
C ARG A 156 -1.32 5.77 -3.97
N ILE A 157 -1.63 7.05 -4.19
CA ILE A 157 -2.92 7.46 -4.75
C ILE A 157 -3.07 6.94 -6.19
N TYR A 158 -2.05 7.08 -7.04
CA TYR A 158 -2.08 6.55 -8.39
C TYR A 158 -2.43 5.05 -8.40
N CYS A 159 -1.83 4.28 -7.50
CA CYS A 159 -2.17 2.87 -7.37
C CYS A 159 -3.57 2.62 -6.83
N LEU A 160 -4.02 3.32 -5.79
CA LEU A 160 -5.36 3.13 -5.22
C LEU A 160 -6.45 3.41 -6.25
N GLN A 161 -6.24 4.42 -7.11
CA GLN A 161 -7.24 4.85 -8.06
C GLN A 161 -7.23 4.09 -9.38
N ARG A 162 -6.22 3.25 -9.65
CA ARG A 162 -6.07 2.62 -10.97
C ARG A 162 -7.28 1.81 -11.40
N LEU A 163 -7.94 1.10 -10.47
CA LEU A 163 -9.11 0.28 -10.78
C LEU A 163 -10.29 1.18 -11.16
N GLU A 164 -10.45 2.30 -10.46
CA GLU A 164 -11.49 3.27 -10.79
C GLU A 164 -11.19 4.00 -12.10
N LEU A 165 -9.92 4.32 -12.37
CA LEU A 165 -9.45 4.93 -13.62
C LEU A 165 -9.64 3.99 -14.81
N GLN A 166 -9.37 2.71 -14.62
CA GLN A 166 -9.59 1.66 -15.61
C GLN A 166 -11.08 1.47 -15.88
N ASN A 167 -11.90 1.33 -14.84
CA ASN A 167 -13.35 1.15 -14.98
C ASN A 167 -14.02 2.33 -15.69
N LYS A 168 -13.43 3.53 -15.62
CA LYS A 168 -13.92 4.75 -16.27
C LYS A 168 -13.22 5.05 -17.61
N GLU A 169 -12.37 4.14 -18.11
CA GLU A 169 -11.59 4.28 -19.34
C GLU A 169 -10.76 5.58 -19.43
N MET A 170 -10.44 6.21 -18.29
CA MET A 170 -9.76 7.52 -18.29
C MET A 170 -8.25 7.41 -18.49
N ILE A 171 -7.63 6.32 -18.01
CA ILE A 171 -6.20 6.04 -18.16
C ILE A 171 -6.01 4.52 -18.20
N PHE A 172 -5.13 4.03 -19.07
CA PHE A 172 -4.73 2.62 -19.06
C PHE A 172 -4.01 2.25 -17.75
N VAL A 173 -4.30 1.06 -17.20
CA VAL A 173 -3.66 0.54 -15.98
C VAL A 173 -2.14 0.66 -16.05
N LYS A 174 -1.57 0.34 -17.21
CA LYS A 174 -0.14 0.40 -17.48
C LYS A 174 0.45 1.79 -17.28
N ASP A 175 -0.25 2.85 -17.71
CA ASP A 175 0.24 4.22 -17.59
C ASP A 175 0.13 4.74 -16.16
N THR A 176 -0.99 4.46 -15.49
CA THR A 176 -1.20 4.78 -14.06
C THR A 176 -0.13 4.13 -13.19
N MET A 177 0.19 2.87 -13.47
CA MET A 177 1.24 2.14 -12.76
C MET A 177 2.63 2.70 -13.07
N ARG A 178 2.92 3.04 -14.34
CA ARG A 178 4.17 3.73 -14.70
C ARG A 178 4.34 5.03 -13.91
N LYS A 179 3.28 5.83 -13.79
CA LYS A 179 3.30 7.06 -12.98
C LYS A 179 3.50 6.77 -11.50
N ALA A 180 2.79 5.79 -10.95
CA ALA A 180 2.97 5.39 -9.55
C ALA A 180 4.43 4.99 -9.27
N MET A 181 5.00 4.17 -10.16
CA MET A 181 6.38 3.72 -10.07
C MET A 181 7.39 4.86 -10.21
N ALA A 182 7.17 5.80 -11.12
CA ALA A 182 8.00 7.00 -11.25
C ALA A 182 7.99 7.82 -9.94
N CYS A 183 6.82 7.98 -9.32
CA CYS A 183 6.70 8.67 -8.03
C CYS A 183 7.46 7.91 -6.93
N MET A 184 7.31 6.58 -6.86
CA MET A 184 8.02 5.79 -5.86
C MET A 184 9.54 5.80 -6.04
N ASN A 185 10.03 5.72 -7.28
CA ASN A 185 11.46 5.87 -7.57
C ASN A 185 11.97 7.24 -7.14
N LYS A 186 11.18 8.30 -7.38
CA LYS A 186 11.54 9.65 -6.93
C LYS A 186 11.57 9.77 -5.41
N CYS A 187 10.63 9.14 -4.71
CA CYS A 187 10.65 9.02 -3.25
C CYS A 187 11.94 8.33 -2.76
N LEU A 188 12.30 7.19 -3.34
CA LEU A 188 13.52 6.47 -2.98
C LEU A 188 14.78 7.32 -3.19
N GLN A 189 14.89 7.99 -4.34
CA GLN A 189 16.01 8.90 -4.65
C GLN A 189 16.15 10.03 -3.63
N LEU A 190 15.03 10.66 -3.24
CA LEU A 190 15.04 11.78 -2.30
C LEU A 190 15.27 11.34 -0.85
N SER A 191 15.00 10.07 -0.53
CA SER A 191 15.16 9.54 0.83
C SER A 191 16.61 9.17 1.18
N ASP A 192 17.59 9.42 0.30
CA ASP A 192 18.97 8.91 0.38
C ASP A 192 19.03 7.40 0.65
N GLY A 193 18.02 6.64 0.18
CA GLY A 193 17.89 5.21 0.49
C GLY A 193 17.66 4.88 1.97
N LYS A 194 17.42 5.87 2.84
CA LYS A 194 17.14 5.65 4.27
C LYS A 194 15.90 4.77 4.44
N HIS A 195 15.91 3.98 5.52
CA HIS A 195 14.93 2.92 5.83
C HIS A 195 13.47 3.31 5.62
N MET A 196 13.08 4.56 5.86
CA MET A 196 11.68 4.97 5.84
C MET A 196 11.05 4.89 4.43
N GLY A 197 11.70 5.44 3.39
CA GLY A 197 11.19 5.40 2.02
C GLY A 197 11.12 3.97 1.48
N ALA A 198 12.13 3.17 1.80
CA ALA A 198 12.22 1.76 1.43
C ALA A 198 11.22 0.88 2.17
N GLN A 199 10.99 1.09 3.48
CA GLN A 199 9.98 0.37 4.26
C GLN A 199 8.58 0.70 3.79
N PHE A 200 8.28 1.97 3.51
CA PHE A 200 7.00 2.38 2.96
C PHE A 200 6.76 1.80 1.57
N PHE A 201 7.78 1.81 0.70
CA PHE A 201 7.71 1.21 -0.62
C PHE A 201 7.56 -0.31 -0.55
N ALA A 202 8.33 -0.99 0.31
CA ALA A 202 8.23 -2.44 0.55
C ALA A 202 6.86 -2.84 1.10
N TYR A 203 6.37 -2.14 2.12
CA TYR A 203 5.03 -2.33 2.67
C TYR A 203 3.94 -2.15 1.60
N PHE A 204 4.09 -1.13 0.77
CA PHE A 204 3.19 -0.83 -0.33
C PHE A 204 3.21 -1.91 -1.42
N LEU A 205 4.39 -2.35 -1.85
CA LEU A 205 4.55 -3.42 -2.83
C LEU A 205 3.94 -4.74 -2.34
N VAL A 206 4.21 -5.13 -1.09
CA VAL A 206 3.61 -6.32 -0.45
C VAL A 206 2.07 -6.25 -0.47
N ARG A 207 1.51 -5.06 -0.24
CA ARG A 207 0.06 -4.87 -0.17
C ARG A 207 -0.60 -4.75 -1.54
N LEU A 208 0.15 -4.37 -2.58
CA LEU A 208 -0.29 -4.43 -3.97
C LEU A 208 -0.27 -5.88 -4.49
N ASP A 209 0.70 -6.68 -4.13
CA ASP A 209 0.79 -8.06 -4.63
C ASP A 209 -0.45 -8.93 -4.31
N GLU A 210 -1.27 -8.56 -3.32
CA GLU A 210 -2.50 -9.28 -2.96
C GLU A 210 -3.63 -9.26 -4.03
N GLY A 211 -3.44 -8.55 -5.14
CA GLY A 211 -4.39 -8.57 -6.27
C GLY A 211 -3.81 -8.09 -7.61
N PHE A 212 -2.48 -8.00 -7.72
CA PHE A 212 -1.82 -7.39 -8.87
C PHE A 212 -0.59 -8.19 -9.31
N SER A 213 -0.68 -8.87 -10.45
CA SER A 213 0.48 -9.43 -11.13
C SER A 213 1.15 -8.33 -11.96
N PHE A 214 2.10 -7.59 -11.37
CA PHE A 214 3.06 -6.89 -12.22
C PHE A 214 3.80 -7.92 -13.07
N ASP A 215 4.02 -7.62 -14.35
CA ASP A 215 4.84 -8.50 -15.18
C ASP A 215 6.27 -8.57 -14.63
N LEU A 216 6.96 -9.66 -14.96
CA LEU A 216 8.32 -9.88 -14.53
C LEU A 216 9.27 -8.74 -14.96
N VAL A 217 9.03 -8.16 -16.13
CA VAL A 217 9.81 -7.04 -16.68
C VAL A 217 9.76 -5.83 -15.75
N THR A 218 8.56 -5.49 -15.26
CA THR A 218 8.38 -4.38 -14.32
C THR A 218 9.16 -4.64 -13.04
N TRP A 219 9.04 -5.83 -12.44
CA TRP A 219 9.80 -6.16 -11.22
C TRP A 219 11.32 -6.13 -11.42
N LEU A 220 11.82 -6.53 -12.58
CA LEU A 220 13.24 -6.42 -12.92
C LEU A 220 13.70 -4.96 -12.99
N GLN A 221 12.88 -4.06 -13.55
CA GLN A 221 13.18 -2.63 -13.56
C GLN A 221 13.19 -2.03 -12.15
N ILE A 222 12.26 -2.47 -11.29
CA ILE A 222 12.22 -2.06 -9.88
C ILE A 222 13.48 -2.57 -9.16
N TYR A 223 13.87 -3.83 -9.39
CA TYR A 223 15.09 -4.41 -8.84
C TYR A 223 16.32 -3.60 -9.23
N SER A 224 16.45 -3.24 -10.51
CA SER A 224 17.55 -2.38 -10.99
C SER A 224 17.52 -0.98 -10.37
N SER A 225 16.34 -0.43 -10.11
CA SER A 225 16.17 0.91 -9.52
C SER A 225 16.38 0.93 -8.01
N ALA A 226 16.30 -0.22 -7.35
CA ALA A 226 16.49 -0.34 -5.91
C ALA A 226 17.92 0.00 -5.46
N GLY A 227 18.90 0.02 -6.39
CA GLY A 227 20.30 0.31 -6.09
C GLY A 227 20.82 -0.63 -5.02
N ASP A 228 21.48 -0.10 -3.98
CA ASP A 228 22.05 -0.89 -2.87
C ASP A 228 21.04 -1.16 -1.73
N ASN A 229 19.75 -0.94 -1.95
CA ASN A 229 18.74 -1.15 -0.91
C ASN A 229 18.45 -2.65 -0.71
N GLU A 230 19.19 -3.29 0.20
CA GLU A 230 19.13 -4.74 0.42
C GLU A 230 17.74 -5.24 0.83
N VAL A 231 17.03 -4.52 1.71
CA VAL A 231 15.68 -4.90 2.16
C VAL A 231 14.71 -4.93 0.99
N LEU A 232 14.73 -3.90 0.16
CA LEU A 232 13.89 -3.81 -1.02
C LEU A 232 14.26 -4.85 -2.07
N GLN A 233 15.56 -5.05 -2.32
CA GLN A 233 16.04 -6.09 -3.22
C GLN A 233 15.54 -7.47 -2.77
N ASN A 234 15.70 -7.84 -1.50
CA ASN A 234 15.26 -9.15 -0.99
C ASN A 234 13.75 -9.35 -1.16
N LEU A 235 12.94 -8.30 -0.93
CA LEU A 235 11.52 -8.35 -1.21
C LEU A 235 11.23 -8.61 -2.70
N ILE A 236 11.87 -7.85 -3.59
CA ILE A 236 11.66 -7.99 -5.04
C ILE A 236 12.12 -9.36 -5.53
N LEU A 237 13.22 -9.89 -5.00
CA LEU A 237 13.72 -11.23 -5.32
C LEU A 237 12.70 -12.31 -4.91
N LYS A 238 12.07 -12.18 -3.73
CA LYS A 238 10.99 -13.09 -3.31
C LYS A 238 9.81 -13.04 -4.29
N THR A 239 9.41 -11.85 -4.73
CA THR A 239 8.32 -11.71 -5.70
C THR A 239 8.68 -12.23 -7.10
N ILE A 240 9.90 -11.96 -7.59
CA ILE A 240 10.39 -12.51 -8.86
C ILE A 240 10.42 -14.05 -8.82
N ARG A 241 10.84 -14.64 -7.69
CA ARG A 241 10.82 -16.08 -7.47
C ARG A 241 9.40 -16.65 -7.63
N GLU A 242 8.43 -15.99 -7.02
CA GLU A 242 7.03 -16.40 -7.08
C GLU A 242 6.47 -16.31 -8.51
N LEU A 243 6.78 -15.25 -9.26
CA LEU A 243 6.39 -15.12 -10.67
C LEU A 243 7.00 -16.20 -11.56
N ILE A 244 8.27 -16.55 -11.32
CA ILE A 244 8.90 -17.69 -12.00
C ILE A 244 8.17 -18.99 -11.66
N ALA A 245 7.85 -19.20 -10.39
CA ALA A 245 7.13 -20.38 -9.94
C ALA A 245 5.72 -20.48 -10.55
N GLU A 246 5.01 -19.36 -10.68
CA GLU A 246 3.71 -19.29 -11.38
C GLU A 246 3.85 -19.66 -12.86
N ALA A 247 4.84 -19.11 -13.58
CA ALA A 247 5.09 -19.48 -14.98
C ALA A 247 5.42 -20.97 -15.16
N HIS A 248 6.20 -21.55 -14.23
CA HIS A 248 6.43 -23.00 -14.16
C HIS A 248 5.13 -23.76 -13.93
N LEU A 249 4.33 -23.38 -12.95
CA LEU A 249 3.05 -24.03 -12.63
C LEU A 249 2.07 -23.99 -13.80
N ASP A 250 1.95 -22.88 -14.53
CA ASP A 250 1.09 -22.76 -15.70
C ASP A 250 1.48 -23.78 -16.79
N THR A 251 2.78 -23.90 -17.06
CA THR A 251 3.30 -24.87 -18.02
C THR A 251 3.06 -26.31 -17.56
N ILE A 252 3.29 -26.57 -16.27
CA ILE A 252 3.07 -27.90 -15.68
C ILE A 252 1.59 -28.27 -15.71
N HIS A 253 0.68 -27.37 -15.32
CA HIS A 253 -0.77 -27.60 -15.31
C HIS A 253 -1.31 -27.88 -16.71
N LYS A 254 -0.79 -27.18 -17.74
CA LYS A 254 -1.10 -27.47 -19.13
C LYS A 254 -0.72 -28.91 -19.49
N LYS A 255 0.50 -29.35 -19.14
CA LYS A 255 0.99 -30.72 -19.39
C LYS A 255 0.26 -31.79 -18.58
N PHE A 256 -0.09 -31.48 -17.33
CA PHE A 256 -0.95 -32.31 -16.47
C PHE A 256 -2.32 -32.54 -17.11
N SER A 257 -2.93 -31.47 -17.64
CA SER A 257 -4.23 -31.51 -18.29
C SER A 257 -4.18 -32.32 -19.59
N GLU A 258 -3.13 -32.14 -20.40
CA GLU A 258 -2.88 -32.94 -21.61
C GLU A 258 -2.74 -34.43 -21.25
N TYR A 259 -1.94 -34.76 -20.23
CA TYR A 259 -1.75 -36.14 -19.78
C TYR A 259 -3.06 -36.80 -19.33
N HIS A 260 -3.87 -36.11 -18.50
CA HIS A 260 -5.15 -36.61 -18.03
C HIS A 260 -6.12 -36.88 -19.18
N LYS A 261 -6.17 -36.01 -20.20
CA LYS A 261 -7.00 -36.22 -21.39
C LYS A 261 -6.61 -37.47 -22.16
N THR A 262 -5.32 -37.80 -22.24
CA THR A 262 -4.83 -38.97 -22.98
C THR A 262 -4.94 -40.28 -22.19
N HIS A 263 -4.75 -40.25 -20.87
CA HIS A 263 -4.63 -41.47 -20.05
C HIS A 263 -5.82 -41.72 -19.11
N GLY A 264 -6.77 -40.78 -18.99
CA GLY A 264 -7.91 -40.88 -18.08
C GLY A 264 -7.55 -40.81 -16.59
N SER A 265 -6.29 -40.51 -16.26
CA SER A 265 -5.79 -40.38 -14.89
C SER A 265 -4.69 -39.31 -14.82
N TYR A 266 -4.54 -38.67 -13.66
CA TYR A 266 -3.47 -37.70 -13.43
C TYR A 266 -2.14 -38.41 -13.18
N PRO A 267 -1.00 -37.82 -13.60
CA PRO A 267 0.29 -38.45 -13.38
C PRO A 267 0.66 -38.40 -11.89
N THR A 268 1.26 -39.48 -11.41
CA THR A 268 1.79 -39.62 -10.03
C THR A 268 3.17 -38.98 -9.86
N LYS A 269 3.91 -38.79 -10.96
CA LYS A 269 5.21 -38.12 -11.00
C LYS A 269 5.26 -37.16 -12.19
N LEU A 270 5.87 -35.99 -12.02
CA LEU A 270 5.99 -34.98 -13.08
C LEU A 270 6.74 -35.51 -14.32
N SER A 271 7.69 -36.42 -14.12
CA SER A 271 8.43 -37.08 -15.19
C SER A 271 7.56 -37.93 -16.13
N GLN A 272 6.33 -38.27 -15.76
CA GLN A 272 5.40 -39.02 -16.61
C GLN A 272 4.77 -38.15 -17.71
N CYS A 273 4.61 -36.85 -17.47
CA CYS A 273 3.99 -35.92 -18.43
C CYS A 273 4.99 -34.93 -19.05
N MET A 274 6.20 -34.84 -18.52
CA MET A 274 7.22 -33.89 -18.98
C MET A 274 8.60 -34.56 -18.98
N HIS A 275 9.29 -34.52 -20.12
CA HIS A 275 10.66 -35.00 -20.22
C HIS A 275 11.63 -34.17 -19.38
N PHE A 276 11.34 -32.87 -19.25
CA PHE A 276 12.12 -31.93 -18.46
C PHE A 276 11.18 -31.19 -17.51
N VAL A 277 11.41 -31.39 -16.21
CA VAL A 277 10.63 -30.75 -15.15
C VAL A 277 11.41 -29.53 -14.68
N PRO A 278 10.86 -28.31 -14.81
CA PRO A 278 11.54 -27.14 -14.26
C PRO A 278 11.63 -27.27 -12.74
N LEU A 279 12.73 -26.77 -12.18
CA LEU A 279 12.92 -26.70 -10.73
C LEU A 279 12.66 -25.26 -10.28
N GLU A 280 11.97 -25.12 -9.15
CA GLU A 280 11.72 -23.83 -8.56
C GLU A 280 13.03 -23.24 -8.03
N PRO A 281 13.39 -21.99 -8.38
CA PRO A 281 14.69 -21.45 -8.00
C PRO A 281 14.81 -21.24 -6.49
N ARG A 282 16.00 -21.54 -5.93
CA ARG A 282 16.30 -21.28 -4.51
C ARG A 282 16.55 -19.81 -4.26
N GLU A 283 16.30 -19.39 -3.02
CA GLU A 283 16.53 -18.00 -2.59
C GLU A 283 17.99 -17.54 -2.80
N GLU A 284 18.95 -18.42 -2.53
CA GLU A 284 20.38 -18.18 -2.72
C GLU A 284 20.79 -17.91 -4.17
N ASP A 285 20.03 -18.45 -5.14
CA ASP A 285 20.28 -18.30 -6.57
C ASP A 285 19.59 -17.06 -7.16
N MET A 286 18.58 -16.51 -6.46
CA MET A 286 17.70 -15.47 -7.01
C MET A 286 18.46 -14.22 -7.46
N ARG A 287 19.49 -13.77 -6.74
CA ARG A 287 20.30 -12.61 -7.15
C ARG A 287 20.95 -12.82 -8.52
N LYS A 288 21.50 -14.01 -8.78
CA LYS A 288 22.14 -14.35 -10.05
C LYS A 288 21.10 -14.49 -11.16
N ILE A 289 20.01 -15.20 -10.89
CA ILE A 289 18.89 -15.39 -11.83
C ILE A 289 18.32 -14.03 -12.26
N THR A 290 18.01 -13.16 -11.30
CA THR A 290 17.50 -11.82 -11.54
C THR A 290 18.50 -10.96 -12.32
N GLY A 291 19.80 -11.08 -12.06
CA GLY A 291 20.84 -10.42 -12.85
C GLY A 291 20.86 -10.88 -14.31
N GLU A 292 20.75 -12.18 -14.57
CA GLU A 292 20.68 -12.71 -15.95
C GLU A 292 19.40 -12.27 -16.68
N LEU A 293 18.25 -12.34 -16.01
CA LEU A 293 16.97 -11.86 -16.53
C LEU A 293 17.00 -10.36 -16.84
N LEU A 294 17.60 -9.55 -15.95
CA LEU A 294 17.74 -8.12 -16.17
C LEU A 294 18.63 -7.84 -17.39
N ASN A 295 19.77 -8.53 -17.51
CA ASN A 295 20.65 -8.42 -18.68
C ASN A 295 19.92 -8.80 -19.97
N LEU A 296 19.12 -9.87 -19.95
CA LEU A 296 18.29 -10.28 -21.07
C LEU A 296 17.33 -9.15 -21.48
N VAL A 297 16.54 -8.63 -20.54
CA VAL A 297 15.58 -7.54 -20.77
C VAL A 297 16.28 -6.29 -21.31
N MET A 298 17.40 -5.88 -20.71
CA MET A 298 18.13 -4.69 -21.14
C MET A 298 18.72 -4.85 -22.55
N SER A 299 19.26 -6.04 -22.87
CA SER A 299 19.77 -6.33 -24.21
C SER A 299 18.64 -6.39 -25.26
N SER A 300 17.46 -6.87 -24.88
CA SER A 300 16.26 -6.88 -25.72
C SER A 300 15.74 -5.48 -26.02
N LEU A 301 15.75 -4.59 -25.01
CA LEU A 301 15.39 -3.18 -25.17
C LEU A 301 16.36 -2.45 -26.09
N GLN A 302 17.67 -2.69 -25.97
CA GLN A 302 18.68 -2.10 -26.86
C GLN A 302 18.54 -2.55 -28.32
N LYS A 303 18.07 -3.79 -28.53
CA LYS A 303 17.81 -4.36 -29.86
C LYS A 303 16.43 -4.00 -30.43
N SER A 304 15.66 -3.15 -29.74
CA SER A 304 14.30 -2.78 -30.13
C SER A 304 13.37 -3.99 -30.34
N MET A 305 13.52 -5.05 -29.53
CA MET A 305 12.64 -6.23 -29.60
C MET A 305 11.19 -5.84 -29.28
N THR A 306 10.24 -6.48 -29.97
CA THR A 306 8.82 -6.32 -29.65
C THR A 306 8.51 -6.92 -28.28
N ALA A 307 7.37 -6.55 -27.68
CA ALA A 307 6.93 -7.11 -26.41
C ALA A 307 6.80 -8.63 -26.47
N GLU A 308 6.26 -9.17 -27.55
CA GLU A 308 6.10 -10.62 -27.77
C GLU A 308 7.46 -11.33 -27.88
N GLN A 309 8.41 -10.76 -28.62
CA GLN A 309 9.77 -11.32 -28.73
C GLN A 309 10.48 -11.33 -27.37
N MET A 310 10.28 -10.29 -26.56
CA MET A 310 10.84 -10.20 -25.21
C MET A 310 10.21 -11.25 -24.28
N GLU A 311 8.88 -11.39 -24.32
CA GLU A 311 8.15 -12.41 -23.57
C GLU A 311 8.62 -13.83 -23.92
N GLN A 312 8.78 -14.12 -25.22
CA GLN A 312 9.32 -15.40 -25.68
C GLN A 312 10.75 -15.65 -25.21
N ALA A 313 11.60 -14.61 -25.21
CA ALA A 313 12.97 -14.72 -24.71
C ALA A 313 13.02 -15.01 -23.20
N ILE A 314 12.20 -14.31 -22.42
CA ILE A 314 12.03 -14.53 -20.97
C ILE A 314 11.51 -15.94 -20.70
N PHE A 315 10.46 -16.35 -21.40
CA PHE A 315 9.87 -17.70 -21.28
C PHE A 315 10.92 -18.77 -21.58
N ARG A 316 11.67 -18.61 -22.66
CA ARG A 316 12.77 -19.51 -23.03
C ARG A 316 13.82 -19.60 -21.93
N PHE A 317 14.23 -18.45 -21.39
CA PHE A 317 15.19 -18.42 -20.30
C PHE A 317 14.67 -19.19 -19.08
N ILE A 318 13.45 -18.89 -18.63
CA ILE A 318 12.82 -19.49 -17.44
C ILE A 318 12.67 -21.01 -17.57
N HIS A 319 12.28 -21.51 -18.75
CA HIS A 319 11.95 -22.92 -18.94
C HIS A 319 13.08 -23.77 -19.52
N GLN A 320 14.10 -23.19 -20.16
CA GLN A 320 15.14 -23.95 -20.84
C GLN A 320 16.54 -23.68 -20.30
N ASP A 321 16.89 -22.42 -20.09
CA ASP A 321 18.27 -22.03 -19.74
C ASP A 321 18.47 -22.04 -18.22
N MET A 322 17.48 -21.55 -17.47
CA MET A 322 17.54 -21.44 -16.03
C MET A 322 17.83 -22.78 -15.35
N PRO A 323 17.13 -23.90 -15.62
CA PRO A 323 17.41 -25.11 -14.85
C PRO A 323 18.72 -25.81 -15.26
N LYS A 324 19.32 -25.44 -16.40
CA LYS A 324 20.68 -25.88 -16.77
C LYS A 324 21.75 -25.11 -15.99
N LYS A 325 21.54 -23.80 -15.82
CA LYS A 325 22.47 -22.91 -15.12
C LYS A 325 22.34 -23.00 -13.59
N PHE A 326 21.14 -23.27 -13.11
CA PHE A 326 20.77 -23.33 -11.69
C PHE A 326 20.13 -24.69 -11.37
N PRO A 327 20.91 -25.78 -11.39
CA PRO A 327 20.38 -27.15 -11.27
C PRO A 327 19.89 -27.50 -9.86
N ASN A 328 20.18 -26.65 -8.85
CA ASN A 328 19.90 -26.94 -7.45
C ASN A 328 18.48 -26.55 -7.01
N GLY A 329 17.55 -26.24 -7.92
CA GLY A 329 16.20 -25.82 -7.54
C GLY A 329 15.40 -26.82 -6.70
N GLN A 330 14.27 -26.37 -6.17
CA GLN A 330 13.32 -27.19 -5.42
C GLN A 330 12.34 -27.91 -6.36
N GLN A 331 11.93 -29.12 -5.99
CA GLN A 331 10.92 -29.86 -6.74
C GLN A 331 9.51 -29.40 -6.40
N TYR A 332 8.66 -29.33 -7.43
CA TYR A 332 7.23 -29.14 -7.26
C TYR A 332 6.57 -30.37 -6.65
N ILE A 333 5.52 -30.15 -5.85
CA ILE A 333 4.82 -31.19 -5.09
C ILE A 333 3.52 -31.55 -5.80
N ILE A 334 3.26 -32.84 -6.05
CA ILE A 334 1.96 -33.31 -6.52
C ILE A 334 1.09 -33.67 -5.31
N GLN A 335 -0.06 -33.02 -5.17
CA GLN A 335 -1.02 -33.32 -4.11
C GLN A 335 -2.45 -33.22 -4.65
N LEU A 336 -3.26 -34.27 -4.46
CA LEU A 336 -4.69 -34.31 -4.82
C LEU A 336 -4.96 -33.83 -6.27
N ASN A 337 -4.23 -34.39 -7.23
CA ASN A 337 -4.32 -34.06 -8.67
C ASN A 337 -3.94 -32.62 -9.03
N ARG A 338 -3.22 -31.92 -8.15
CA ARG A 338 -2.68 -30.57 -8.40
C ARG A 338 -1.19 -30.57 -8.18
N VAL A 339 -0.53 -29.62 -8.85
CA VAL A 339 0.90 -29.35 -8.65
C VAL A 339 1.04 -28.05 -7.87
N LEU A 340 1.82 -28.09 -6.80
CA LEU A 340 2.03 -27.03 -5.84
C LEU A 340 3.49 -26.57 -5.86
N SER A 341 3.67 -25.25 -5.75
CA SER A 341 4.97 -24.61 -5.54
C SER A 341 5.28 -24.54 -4.05
N PRO A 342 6.43 -25.06 -3.58
CA PRO A 342 6.85 -24.92 -2.19
C PRO A 342 6.86 -23.47 -1.68
N SER A 343 7.40 -22.51 -2.44
CA SER A 343 7.43 -21.11 -1.96
C SER A 343 6.07 -20.44 -1.94
N ILE A 344 5.20 -20.69 -2.93
CA ILE A 344 3.85 -20.12 -2.96
C ILE A 344 3.02 -20.70 -1.79
N GLU A 345 3.11 -22.00 -1.54
CA GLU A 345 2.41 -22.61 -0.41
C GLU A 345 2.96 -22.15 0.95
N GLN A 346 4.28 -21.95 1.06
CA GLN A 346 4.89 -21.36 2.25
C GLN A 346 4.41 -19.92 2.48
N LYS A 347 4.29 -19.09 1.44
CA LYS A 347 3.70 -17.73 1.56
C LYS A 347 2.22 -17.79 1.94
N ARG A 348 1.45 -18.73 1.38
CA ARG A 348 0.04 -18.94 1.75
C ARG A 348 -0.10 -19.34 3.21
N LEU A 349 0.78 -20.23 3.70
CA LEU A 349 0.89 -20.62 5.11
C LEU A 349 1.17 -19.40 6.00
N GLU A 350 2.21 -18.62 5.69
CA GLU A 350 2.57 -17.40 6.42
C GLU A 350 1.39 -16.41 6.49
N LYS A 351 0.67 -16.23 5.38
CA LYS A 351 -0.49 -15.36 5.30
C LYS A 351 -1.65 -15.84 6.17
N GLN A 352 -1.96 -17.14 6.14
CA GLN A 352 -3.02 -17.72 6.96
C GLN A 352 -2.71 -17.63 8.46
N VAL A 353 -1.49 -17.98 8.86
CA VAL A 353 -1.01 -17.85 10.25
C VAL A 353 -1.12 -16.39 10.71
N ARG A 354 -0.62 -15.45 9.91
CA ARG A 354 -0.72 -14.01 10.22
C ARG A 354 -2.17 -13.52 10.31
N GLY A 355 -3.04 -14.01 9.43
CA GLY A 355 -4.47 -13.69 9.45
C GLY A 355 -5.11 -14.09 10.78
N ILE A 356 -4.79 -15.29 11.28
CA ILE A 356 -5.29 -15.76 12.58
C ILE A 356 -4.64 -14.99 13.74
N GLN A 357 -3.35 -14.68 13.66
CA GLN A 357 -2.68 -13.84 14.66
C GLN A 357 -3.40 -12.49 14.82
N ILE A 358 -3.76 -11.83 13.71
CA ILE A 358 -4.54 -10.57 13.74
C ILE A 358 -5.91 -10.78 14.39
N MET A 359 -6.57 -11.93 14.16
CA MET A 359 -7.85 -12.25 14.80
C MET A 359 -7.70 -12.46 16.31
N VAL A 360 -6.63 -13.13 16.75
CA VAL A 360 -6.29 -13.29 18.17
C VAL A 360 -6.06 -11.94 18.85
N GLU A 361 -5.32 -11.03 18.21
CA GLU A 361 -5.08 -9.68 18.74
C GLU A 361 -6.37 -8.86 18.85
N ARG A 362 -7.21 -8.91 17.82
CA ARG A 362 -8.54 -8.27 17.85
C ARG A 362 -9.42 -8.85 18.95
N PHE A 363 -9.38 -10.17 19.14
CA PHE A 363 -10.09 -10.84 20.22
C PHE A 363 -9.62 -10.32 21.59
N LYS A 364 -8.31 -10.24 21.83
CA LYS A 364 -7.75 -9.69 23.08
C LYS A 364 -8.20 -8.26 23.32
N LYS A 365 -8.16 -7.41 22.28
CA LYS A 365 -8.62 -6.02 22.38
C LYS A 365 -10.10 -5.92 22.77
N LYS A 366 -10.95 -6.84 22.29
CA LYS A 366 -12.39 -6.85 22.56
C LYS A 366 -12.75 -7.45 23.92
N PHE A 367 -12.09 -8.53 24.34
CA PHE A 367 -12.46 -9.32 25.53
C PHE A 367 -11.49 -9.18 26.70
N GLY A 368 -10.40 -8.43 26.56
CA GLY A 368 -9.39 -8.23 27.62
C GLY A 368 -8.48 -9.44 27.90
N ARG A 369 -8.66 -10.56 27.18
CA ARG A 369 -7.84 -11.78 27.28
C ARG A 369 -7.66 -12.46 25.93
N PHE A 370 -6.64 -13.30 25.80
CA PHE A 370 -6.48 -14.19 24.66
C PHE A 370 -7.59 -15.27 24.65
N PRO A 371 -7.95 -15.81 23.47
CA PRO A 371 -8.86 -16.94 23.38
C PRO A 371 -8.24 -18.20 24.00
N ASN A 372 -9.06 -19.10 24.54
CA ASN A 372 -8.55 -20.35 25.13
C ASN A 372 -8.09 -21.34 24.06
N ASN A 373 -8.65 -21.23 22.85
CA ASN A 373 -8.28 -21.99 21.66
C ASN A 373 -8.76 -21.24 20.41
N LEU A 374 -8.29 -21.63 19.23
CA LEU A 374 -8.68 -20.98 17.98
C LEU A 374 -10.18 -21.13 17.65
N GLN A 375 -10.84 -22.19 18.13
CA GLN A 375 -12.29 -22.38 17.93
C GLN A 375 -13.14 -21.34 18.68
N GLU A 376 -12.65 -20.82 19.81
CA GLU A 376 -13.32 -19.72 20.53
C GLU A 376 -13.42 -18.46 19.66
N ILE A 377 -12.42 -18.21 18.81
CA ILE A 377 -12.46 -17.09 17.85
C ILE A 377 -13.62 -17.30 16.89
N VAL A 378 -13.69 -18.46 16.24
CA VAL A 378 -14.74 -18.83 15.28
C VAL A 378 -16.13 -18.60 15.87
N ASN A 379 -16.36 -19.16 17.05
CA ASN A 379 -17.64 -19.11 17.75
C ASN A 379 -18.07 -17.68 18.14
N LYS A 380 -17.11 -16.79 18.47
CA LYS A 380 -17.39 -15.42 18.94
C LYS A 380 -17.29 -14.34 17.87
N SER A 381 -16.59 -14.59 16.77
CA SER A 381 -16.47 -13.65 15.64
C SER A 381 -17.49 -13.92 14.53
N GLY A 382 -18.24 -15.02 14.61
CA GLY A 382 -19.19 -15.42 13.56
C GLY A 382 -18.50 -15.86 12.27
N LEU A 383 -17.30 -16.46 12.38
CA LEU A 383 -16.67 -17.11 11.24
C LEU A 383 -17.25 -18.52 11.12
N ASP A 384 -17.35 -19.04 9.90
CA ASP A 384 -17.84 -20.40 9.68
C ASP A 384 -16.83 -21.43 10.19
N GLU A 385 -15.59 -21.34 9.71
CA GLU A 385 -14.50 -22.24 10.09
C GLU A 385 -13.12 -21.64 9.81
N ILE A 386 -12.09 -22.17 10.45
CA ILE A 386 -10.69 -21.86 10.12
C ILE A 386 -10.25 -22.77 8.98
N LYS A 387 -9.88 -22.17 7.85
CA LYS A 387 -9.37 -22.91 6.68
C LYS A 387 -8.14 -23.74 7.06
N PRO A 388 -8.03 -25.01 6.62
CA PRO A 388 -6.86 -25.83 6.87
C PRO A 388 -5.61 -25.20 6.24
N LEU A 389 -4.46 -25.45 6.86
CA LEU A 389 -3.17 -25.00 6.34
C LEU A 389 -2.77 -25.79 5.09
N PRO A 390 -2.00 -25.17 4.16
CA PRO A 390 -1.47 -25.88 3.01
C PRO A 390 -0.47 -26.96 3.44
N LEU A 391 -0.20 -27.89 2.52
CA LEU A 391 0.75 -28.99 2.70
C LEU A 391 0.40 -29.95 3.86
N GLY A 392 -0.85 -29.96 4.34
CA GLY A 392 -1.30 -30.82 5.42
C GLY A 392 -0.83 -30.40 6.82
N LYS A 393 -0.20 -29.22 6.95
CA LYS A 393 0.24 -28.67 8.23
C LYS A 393 -0.94 -28.42 9.17
N LYS A 394 -0.66 -28.28 10.47
CA LYS A 394 -1.67 -27.96 11.49
C LYS A 394 -1.32 -26.66 12.20
N TYR A 395 -2.33 -25.90 12.61
CA TYR A 395 -2.11 -24.71 13.43
C TYR A 395 -1.62 -25.11 14.81
N THR A 396 -0.64 -24.36 15.31
CA THR A 396 -0.26 -24.38 16.73
C THR A 396 -0.70 -23.07 17.37
N TYR A 397 -1.17 -23.14 18.62
CA TYR A 397 -1.65 -21.97 19.34
C TYR A 397 -1.31 -22.06 20.82
N ASP A 398 -0.69 -21.01 21.37
CA ASP A 398 -0.46 -20.87 22.80
C ASP A 398 -1.45 -19.87 23.40
N ALA A 399 -2.34 -20.36 24.27
CA ALA A 399 -3.38 -19.55 24.92
C ALA A 399 -2.81 -18.51 25.91
N LYS A 400 -1.59 -18.70 26.42
CA LYS A 400 -0.96 -17.77 27.37
C LYS A 400 -0.35 -16.58 26.64
N THR A 401 0.40 -16.84 25.57
CA THR A 401 1.10 -15.80 24.80
C THR A 401 0.24 -15.21 23.69
N GLY A 402 -0.75 -15.96 23.20
CA GLY A 402 -1.54 -15.62 22.03
C GLY A 402 -0.80 -15.82 20.71
N GLU A 403 0.34 -16.53 20.72
CA GLU A 403 1.11 -16.81 19.50
C GLU A 403 0.48 -17.93 18.67
N VAL A 404 0.40 -17.69 17.37
CA VAL A 404 -0.10 -18.63 16.36
C VAL A 404 1.07 -19.07 15.48
N GLY A 405 1.21 -20.37 15.28
CA GLY A 405 2.21 -20.96 14.40
C GLY A 405 1.66 -22.11 13.57
N SER A 406 2.57 -22.91 13.03
CA SER A 406 2.25 -24.12 12.28
C SER A 406 3.20 -25.26 12.64
N SER A 407 2.68 -26.47 12.78
CA SER A 407 3.45 -27.71 12.90
C SER A 407 3.25 -28.63 11.70
N GLU A 408 4.15 -29.60 11.55
CA GLU A 408 3.95 -30.75 10.66
C GLU A 408 2.75 -31.61 11.07
#